data_AF-A0A0L9TM41-F1
#
_entry.id   AF-A0A0L9TM41-F1
#
_cell.length_a   1.000
_cell.length_b   1.000
_cell.length_c   1.000
_cell.angle_alpha   90.00
_cell.angle_beta   90.00
_cell.angle_gamma   90.00
#
_symmetry.space_group_name_H-M   'P 1'
#
loop_
_entity.id
_entity.type
_entity.pdbx_description
1 polymer ?
#
loop_
_entity_poly.entity_id
_entity_poly.type
_entity_poly.pdbx_seq_one_letter_code
_entity_poly.pdbx_strand_id
1 'polypeptide(L)'
;MKCRNTTVSDMEKEYIEQKDKVKQIMSRIPNRICLTSDVWTTVTSEGYICLTAHFVDENWKLTSKILNFCRMKPSHTGVELESVVFDCLKQ
;
A
#
# COMPACT_ATOMS: atom_id res chain seq x y z
N MET A 1 -30.61 -3.63 -7.20
CA MET A 1 -29.33 -2.97 -7.54
C MET A 1 -28.94 -2.10 -6.36
N LYS A 2 -27.72 -2.23 -5.81
CA LYS A 2 -27.27 -1.36 -4.72
C LYS A 2 -27.09 0.07 -5.25
N CYS A 3 -27.41 1.09 -4.45
CA CYS A 3 -27.14 2.47 -4.85
C CYS A 3 -25.64 2.77 -4.70
N ARG A 4 -25.16 3.82 -5.37
CA ARG A 4 -23.75 4.26 -5.32
C ARG A 4 -23.23 4.35 -3.88
N ASN A 5 -24.01 4.94 -2.97
CA ASN A 5 -23.60 5.14 -1.59
C ASN A 5 -23.40 3.81 -0.85
N THR A 6 -24.31 2.84 -1.05
CA THR A 6 -24.15 1.50 -0.46
C THR A 6 -22.92 0.80 -1.01
N THR A 7 -22.67 0.86 -2.32
CA THR A 7 -21.47 0.26 -2.91
C THR A 7 -20.18 0.86 -2.37
N VAL A 8 -20.11 2.19 -2.23
CA VAL A 8 -18.93 2.86 -1.65
C VAL A 8 -18.72 2.43 -0.20
N SER A 9 -19.77 2.43 0.61
CA SER A 9 -19.69 2.02 2.01
C SER A 9 -19.25 0.56 2.17
N ASP A 10 -19.75 -0.34 1.32
CA ASP A 10 -19.33 -1.74 1.31
C ASP A 10 -17.84 -1.89 0.93
N MET A 11 -17.37 -1.13 -0.06
CA MET A 11 -15.96 -1.13 -0.47
C MET A 11 -15.03 -0.58 0.61
N GLU A 12 -15.42 0.50 1.29
CA GLU A 12 -14.66 1.07 2.41
C GLU A 12 -14.53 0.07 3.55
N LYS A 13 -15.63 -0.60 3.90
CA LYS A 13 -15.63 -1.65 4.92
C LYS A 13 -14.69 -2.79 4.57
N GLU A 14 -14.80 -3.33 3.35
CA GLU A 14 -13.93 -4.40 2.87
C GLU A 14 -12.46 -3.96 2.88
N TYR A 15 -12.17 -2.74 2.43
CA TYR A 15 -10.82 -2.20 2.45
C TYR A 15 -10.23 -2.16 3.87
N ILE A 16 -10.98 -1.66 4.85
CA ILE A 16 -10.54 -1.61 6.26
C ILE A 16 -10.27 -3.02 6.78
N GLU A 17 -11.18 -3.97 6.55
CA GLU A 17 -11.01 -5.36 6.98
C GLU A 17 -9.77 -6.01 6.36
N GLN A 18 -9.51 -5.79 5.06
CA GLN A 18 -8.32 -6.33 4.40
C GLN A 18 -7.03 -5.63 4.86
N LYS A 19 -7.07 -4.32 5.10
CA LYS A 19 -5.94 -3.56 5.66
C LYS A 19 -5.53 -4.13 7.01
N ASP A 20 -6.49 -4.40 7.89
CA ASP A 20 -6.21 -4.99 9.21
C ASP A 20 -5.64 -6.40 9.11
N LYS A 21 -6.14 -7.23 8.18
CA LYS A 21 -5.57 -8.56 7.90
C LYS A 21 -4.11 -8.46 7.45
N VAL A 22 -3.79 -7.52 6.55
CA VAL A 22 -2.40 -7.30 6.10
C VAL A 22 -1.52 -6.88 7.27
N LYS A 23 -1.97 -5.97 8.14
CA LYS A 23 -1.22 -5.58 9.35
C LYS A 23 -0.95 -6.77 10.27
N GLN A 24 -1.95 -7.62 10.50
CA GLN A 24 -1.79 -8.83 11.32
C GLN A 24 -0.83 -9.85 10.71
N ILE A 25 -0.84 -10.00 9.37
CA ILE A 25 0.15 -10.83 8.68
C ILE A 25 1.54 -10.24 8.90
N MET A 26 1.71 -8.95 8.63
CA MET A 26 3.00 -8.27 8.70
C MET A 26 3.61 -8.31 10.11
N SER A 27 2.81 -8.18 11.16
CA SER A 27 3.28 -8.24 12.55
C SER A 27 3.72 -9.63 12.99
N ARG A 28 3.33 -10.68 12.27
CA ARG A 28 3.68 -12.08 12.56
C ARG A 28 4.86 -12.58 11.75
N ILE A 29 5.34 -11.83 10.75
CA ILE A 29 6.49 -12.24 9.94
C ILE A 29 7.74 -12.21 10.83
N PRO A 30 8.38 -13.37 11.11
CA PRO A 30 9.58 -13.42 11.93
C PRO A 30 10.84 -13.04 11.12
N ASN A 31 10.68 -12.91 9.80
CA ASN A 31 11.75 -12.77 8.82
C ASN A 31 11.89 -11.31 8.36
N ARG A 32 12.85 -11.06 7.46
CA ARG A 32 13.01 -9.74 6.84
C ARG A 32 11.87 -9.45 5.87
N ILE A 33 11.45 -8.19 5.83
CA ILE A 33 10.54 -7.64 4.84
C ILE A 33 11.34 -6.75 3.90
N CYS A 34 11.18 -6.94 2.59
CA CYS A 34 11.75 -6.07 1.57
C CYS A 34 10.67 -5.14 1.04
N LEU A 35 10.96 -3.83 0.97
CA LEU A 35 10.06 -2.84 0.42
C LEU A 35 10.50 -2.46 -0.99
N THR A 36 9.56 -2.38 -1.92
CA THR A 36 9.77 -1.78 -3.23
C THR A 36 8.76 -0.66 -3.43
N SER A 37 9.24 0.47 -3.94
CA SER A 37 8.39 1.56 -4.43
C SER A 37 8.40 1.55 -5.95
N ASP A 38 7.21 1.53 -6.54
CA ASP A 38 7.04 1.86 -7.95
C ASP A 38 6.51 3.29 -8.01
N VAL A 39 7.22 4.16 -8.73
CA VAL A 39 6.91 5.59 -8.83
C VAL A 39 6.82 5.96 -10.30
N TRP A 40 5.68 6.51 -10.70
CA TRP A 40 5.45 6.90 -12.09
C TRP A 40 4.65 8.20 -12.17
N THR A 41 4.74 8.83 -13.34
CA THR A 41 3.93 9.99 -13.70
C THR A 41 2.94 9.58 -14.79
N THR A 42 1.67 9.90 -14.63
CA THR A 42 0.64 9.63 -15.64
C THR A 42 0.78 10.56 -16.85
N VAL A 43 0.06 10.25 -17.92
CA VAL A 43 -0.05 11.12 -19.10
C VAL A 43 -0.67 12.50 -18.78
N THR A 44 -1.39 12.61 -17.66
CA THR A 44 -1.95 13.87 -17.15
C THR A 44 -0.98 14.61 -16.23
N SER A 45 0.30 14.23 -16.21
CA SER A 45 1.34 14.80 -15.35
C SER A 45 1.09 14.66 -13.84
N GLU A 46 0.33 13.64 -13.43
CA GLU A 46 0.10 13.33 -12.02
C GLU A 46 1.02 12.20 -11.56
N GLY A 47 1.78 12.44 -10.49
CA GLY A 47 2.66 11.42 -9.92
C GLY A 47 1.94 10.49 -8.95
N TYR A 48 2.35 9.23 -8.95
CA TYR A 48 1.85 8.19 -8.07
C TYR A 48 2.99 7.35 -7.52
N ILE A 49 2.74 6.76 -6.35
CA ILE A 49 3.60 5.77 -5.74
C ILE A 49 2.78 4.57 -5.27
N CYS A 50 3.27 3.37 -5.58
CA CYS A 50 2.82 2.12 -5.01
C CYS A 50 3.92 1.54 -4.12
N LEU A 51 3.64 1.40 -2.82
CA LEU A 51 4.56 0.71 -1.91
C LEU A 51 4.12 -0.74 -1.75
N THR A 52 5.03 -1.66 -2.04
CA THR A 52 4.79 -3.11 -1.92
C THR A 52 5.79 -3.72 -0.94
N ALA A 53 5.29 -4.57 -0.04
CA ALA A 53 6.10 -5.41 0.83
C ALA A 53 6.23 -6.82 0.25
N HIS A 54 7.46 -7.33 0.25
CA HIS A 54 7.82 -8.68 -0.17
C HIS A 54 8.43 -9.43 1.00
N PHE A 55 7.96 -10.65 1.24
CA PHE A 55 8.42 -11.48 2.35
C PHE A 55 8.20 -12.97 2.04
N VAL A 56 8.93 -13.83 2.75
CA VAL A 56 8.69 -15.28 2.74
C VAL A 56 7.82 -15.63 3.94
N ASP A 57 6.67 -16.25 3.69
CA ASP A 57 5.72 -16.64 4.74
C ASP A 57 6.11 -17.95 5.46
N GLU A 58 5.28 -18.36 6.41
CA GLU A 58 5.47 -19.59 7.20
C GLU A 58 5.46 -20.89 6.37
N ASN A 59 4.88 -20.85 5.17
CA ASN A 59 4.83 -21.96 4.23
C ASN A 59 5.98 -21.92 3.21
N TRP A 60 7.01 -21.12 3.47
CA TRP A 60 8.15 -20.90 2.58
C TRP A 60 7.77 -20.35 1.21
N LYS A 61 6.67 -19.59 1.14
CA LYS A 61 6.19 -18.99 -0.10
C LYS A 61 6.54 -17.50 -0.14
N LEU A 62 7.14 -17.08 -1.26
CA LEU A 62 7.34 -15.67 -1.56
C LEU A 62 5.97 -15.00 -1.77
N THR A 63 5.68 -14.00 -0.96
CA THR A 63 4.43 -13.25 -0.96
C THR A 63 4.71 -11.76 -1.11
N SER A 64 3.89 -11.10 -1.94
CA SER A 64 3.89 -9.65 -2.14
C SER A 64 2.55 -9.06 -1.73
N LYS A 65 2.56 -7.94 -1.02
CA LYS A 65 1.37 -7.19 -0.60
C LYS A 65 1.55 -5.70 -0.86
N ILE A 66 0.59 -5.10 -1.57
CA ILE A 66 0.51 -3.63 -1.68
C ILE A 66 0.14 -3.09 -0.30
N LEU A 67 0.99 -2.21 0.24
CA LEU A 67 0.75 -1.53 1.51
C LEU A 67 -0.04 -0.24 1.29
N ASN A 68 0.30 0.50 0.23
CA ASN A 68 -0.39 1.73 -0.12
C ASN A 68 -0.21 2.05 -1.60
N PHE A 69 -1.21 2.74 -2.13
CA PHE A 69 -1.23 3.34 -3.46
C PHE A 69 -1.75 4.76 -3.30
N CYS A 70 -0.91 5.75 -3.55
CA CYS A 70 -1.32 7.13 -3.35
C CYS A 70 -0.68 8.08 -4.38
N ARG A 71 -1.31 9.25 -4.51
CA ARG A 71 -0.79 10.33 -5.33
C ARG A 71 0.45 10.90 -4.65
N MET A 72 1.55 10.97 -5.39
CA MET A 72 2.75 11.68 -4.98
C MET A 72 2.69 13.08 -5.57
N LYS A 73 2.60 14.11 -4.73
CA LYS A 73 2.60 15.50 -5.21
C LYS A 73 4.02 15.91 -5.61
N PRO A 74 4.18 16.80 -6.61
CA PRO A 74 5.46 17.45 -6.85
C PRO A 74 5.93 18.21 -5.59
N SER A 75 7.24 18.32 -5.33
CA SER A 75 8.36 17.86 -6.15
C SER A 75 8.75 16.40 -5.86
N HIS A 76 8.98 15.57 -6.90
CA HIS A 76 9.37 14.16 -6.77
C HIS A 76 10.83 13.96 -6.29
N THR A 77 11.18 14.60 -5.18
CA THR A 77 12.51 14.53 -4.58
C THR A 77 12.65 13.32 -3.67
N GLY A 78 13.88 12.96 -3.30
CA GLY A 78 14.13 11.89 -2.34
C GLY A 78 13.51 12.15 -0.96
N VAL A 79 13.46 13.41 -0.51
CA VAL A 79 12.85 13.80 0.78
C VAL A 79 11.34 13.58 0.75
N GLU A 80 10.67 13.95 -0.34
CA GLU A 80 9.23 13.68 -0.47
C GLU A 80 8.92 12.19 -0.60
N LEU A 81 9.78 11.44 -1.31
CA LEU A 81 9.65 10.00 -1.38
C LEU A 81 9.78 9.36 0.01
N GLU A 82 10.78 9.77 0.79
CA GLU A 82 10.96 9.33 2.18
C GLU A 82 9.72 9.62 3.02
N SER A 83 9.21 10.86 2.98
CA SER A 83 8.02 11.26 3.73
C SER A 83 6.81 10.40 3.39
N VAL A 84 6.55 10.17 2.09
CA VAL A 84 5.39 9.37 1.65
C VAL A 84 5.54 7.90 2.06
N VAL A 85 6.74 7.33 1.95
CA VAL A 85 7.00 5.95 2.40
C VAL A 85 6.83 5.84 3.91
N PHE A 86 7.34 6.81 4.68
CA PHE A 86 7.22 6.82 6.13
C PHE A 86 5.76 6.96 6.59
N ASP A 87 5.00 7.87 5.98
CA ASP A 87 3.58 8.05 6.27
C ASP A 87 2.76 6.82 5.90
N CYS A 88 3.11 6.14 4.80
CA CYS A 88 2.52 4.85 4.45
C CYS A 88 2.73 3.80 5.54
N LEU A 89 3.93 3.72 6.12
CA LEU A 89 4.26 2.70 7.12
C LEU A 89 3.67 2.98 8.50
N LYS A 90 3.32 4.24 8.80
CA LYS A 90 2.65 4.63 10.06
C LYS A 90 1.16 4.29 10.13
N GLN A 91 0.52 4.09 8.97
CA GLN A 91 -0.94 3.98 8.83
C GLN A 91 -1.54 2.64 9.23
#